data_AF-A0A443SGN0-F1
#
_entry.id   AF-A0A443SGN0-F1
#
_cell.length_a   1.000
_cell.length_b   1.000
_cell.length_c   1.000
_cell.angle_alpha   90.00
_cell.angle_beta   90.00
_cell.angle_gamma   90.00
#
_symmetry.space_group_name_H-M   'P 1'
#
loop_
_entity.id
_entity.type
_entity.pdbx_description
1 polymer ?
#
loop_
_entity_poly.entity_id
_entity_poly.type
_entity_poly.pdbx_seq_one_letter_code
_entity_poly.pdbx_strand_id
1 'polypeptide(L)'
;MNLYSFISDVEMCSRIKIDALFAVDKESVVVFNDNYFLQFNVNKKKRGRILLVNDVWTEISTPIDSVSSFTINSSILFKNESGDAIDAQNTFWLYEDTFKYKSKQKLLLSGSVNFDVDPKPNEVSLFEQMLTNETNAISAFLCSENSLSQCLLTPQYTNETVVFQIGNIFNETCNNQLCMCMNYSKYLKPKHCSALEFDYIQFTPFGHAKVYVSERHSLFVYNWTEANETTVTLVKQLSLKYDVYDCGLRLKYRILLVILFIAAIVIIDLLVCLYLVKKRTQPEDIETEICAAVSKESGDNLSSNTAAANSF
;
A
#
# COMPACT_ATOMS: atom_id res chain seq x y z
N MET A 1 -8.62 14.06 -9.90
CA MET A 1 -8.33 12.72 -9.31
C MET A 1 -8.30 11.73 -10.47
N ASN A 2 -7.21 10.98 -10.67
CA ASN A 2 -7.10 10.06 -11.80
C ASN A 2 -7.98 8.82 -11.54
N LEU A 3 -8.86 8.43 -12.47
CA LEU A 3 -9.80 7.33 -12.31
C LEU A 3 -9.11 6.00 -11.95
N TYR A 4 -7.90 5.77 -12.51
CA TYR A 4 -7.08 4.60 -12.20
C TYR A 4 -6.66 4.53 -10.73
N SER A 5 -6.31 5.68 -10.13
CA SER A 5 -5.95 5.73 -8.71
C SER A 5 -7.13 5.37 -7.81
N PHE A 6 -8.35 5.72 -8.24
CA PHE A 6 -9.56 5.40 -7.48
C PHE A 6 -9.92 3.92 -7.55
N ILE A 7 -9.82 3.29 -8.72
CA ILE A 7 -10.11 1.86 -8.91
C ILE A 7 -9.12 1.00 -8.10
N SER A 8 -7.82 1.30 -8.20
CA SER A 8 -6.77 0.60 -7.46
C SER A 8 -6.99 0.65 -5.94
N ASP A 9 -7.39 1.81 -5.40
CA ASP A 9 -7.69 1.91 -3.97
C ASP A 9 -8.90 1.04 -3.52
N VAL A 10 -9.95 0.95 -4.34
CA VAL A 10 -11.15 0.16 -4.01
C VAL A 10 -10.83 -1.33 -4.01
N GLU A 11 -10.08 -1.78 -5.02
CA GLU A 11 -9.66 -3.17 -5.14
C GLU A 11 -8.74 -3.57 -3.98
N MET A 12 -7.73 -2.75 -3.67
CA MET A 12 -6.84 -2.97 -2.53
C MET A 12 -7.63 -3.13 -1.24
N CYS A 13 -8.56 -2.23 -0.93
CA CYS A 13 -9.33 -2.28 0.31
C CYS A 13 -10.20 -3.54 0.47
N SER A 14 -10.46 -4.26 -0.62
CA SER A 14 -11.24 -5.50 -0.62
C SER A 14 -10.40 -6.76 -0.34
N ARG A 15 -9.11 -6.74 -0.67
CA ARG A 15 -8.18 -7.88 -0.58
C ARG A 15 -6.82 -7.45 -0.06
N ILE A 16 -6.83 -6.81 1.12
CA ILE A 16 -5.60 -6.30 1.72
C ILE A 16 -4.80 -7.46 2.30
N LYS A 17 -3.57 -7.66 1.81
CA LYS A 17 -2.56 -8.50 2.46
C LYS A 17 -1.19 -7.81 2.41
N ILE A 18 -0.27 -8.27 3.25
CA ILE A 18 1.16 -7.99 3.09
C ILE A 18 1.75 -9.20 2.38
N ASP A 19 2.36 -8.97 1.22
CA ASP A 19 3.19 -9.97 0.55
C ASP A 19 4.66 -9.70 0.81
N ALA A 20 5.07 -8.42 0.72
CA ALA A 20 6.43 -7.99 0.97
C ALA A 20 6.56 -6.72 1.87
N LEU A 21 7.62 -6.57 2.67
CA LEU A 21 7.94 -5.45 3.56
C LEU A 21 9.37 -4.99 3.33
N PHE A 22 9.53 -3.69 3.13
CA PHE A 22 10.84 -3.10 2.90
C PHE A 22 11.04 -1.78 3.67
N ALA A 23 11.96 -1.73 4.61
CA ALA A 23 12.28 -0.58 5.43
C ALA A 23 13.21 0.37 4.68
N VAL A 24 12.70 1.56 4.35
CA VAL A 24 13.45 2.60 3.65
C VAL A 24 14.33 3.39 4.61
N ASP A 25 13.76 3.74 5.76
CA ASP A 25 14.39 4.55 6.79
C ASP A 25 13.69 4.31 8.13
N LYS A 26 14.21 4.90 9.22
CA LYS A 26 13.71 4.74 10.60
C LYS A 26 12.22 5.01 10.82
N GLU A 27 11.56 5.67 9.88
CA GLU A 27 10.15 6.02 9.95
C GLU A 27 9.31 5.47 8.79
N SER A 28 9.94 4.97 7.73
CA SER A 28 9.27 4.62 6.48
C SER A 28 9.45 3.15 6.14
N VAL A 29 8.33 2.49 5.86
CA VAL A 29 8.30 1.12 5.35
C VAL A 29 7.54 1.11 4.03
N VAL A 30 8.00 0.33 3.06
CA VAL A 30 7.29 0.00 1.84
C VAL A 30 6.55 -1.30 2.07
N VAL A 31 5.27 -1.29 1.72
CA VAL A 31 4.38 -2.44 1.85
C VAL A 31 3.99 -2.88 0.45
N PHE A 32 4.30 -4.12 0.11
CA PHE A 32 3.92 -4.76 -1.13
C PHE A 32 2.64 -5.58 -0.92
N ASN A 33 1.75 -5.53 -1.91
CA ASN A 33 0.47 -6.20 -1.94
C ASN A 33 0.08 -6.50 -3.40
N ASP A 34 0.11 -7.77 -3.75
CA ASP A 34 -0.05 -8.33 -5.08
C ASP A 34 0.89 -7.65 -6.09
N ASN A 35 0.32 -6.87 -7.01
CA ASN A 35 1.04 -6.19 -8.09
C ASN A 35 1.46 -4.77 -7.73
N TYR A 36 1.26 -4.37 -6.48
CA TYR A 36 1.37 -2.99 -6.04
C TYR A 36 2.28 -2.85 -4.83
N PHE A 37 2.76 -1.64 -4.62
CA PHE A 37 3.40 -1.26 -3.38
C PHE A 37 3.08 0.19 -3.02
N LEU A 38 3.28 0.52 -1.75
CA LEU A 38 3.22 1.90 -1.25
C LEU A 38 4.26 2.11 -0.16
N GLN A 39 4.78 3.32 -0.06
CA GLN A 39 5.54 3.75 1.11
C GLN A 39 4.61 4.25 2.20
N PHE A 40 4.85 3.87 3.44
CA PHE A 40 4.08 4.24 4.61
C PHE A 40 5.00 4.83 5.68
N ASN A 41 4.76 6.08 6.08
CA ASN A 41 5.44 6.67 7.22
C ASN A 41 4.71 6.26 8.50
N VAL A 42 5.37 5.40 9.27
CA VAL A 42 4.88 4.73 10.47
C VAL A 42 4.59 5.72 11.58
N ASN A 43 5.44 6.74 11.76
CA ASN A 43 5.29 7.74 12.81
C ASN A 43 4.11 8.67 12.54
N LYS A 44 4.06 9.24 11.32
CA LYS A 44 3.04 10.17 10.86
C LYS A 44 1.72 9.49 10.50
N LYS A 45 1.68 8.15 10.48
CA LYS A 45 0.56 7.34 9.97
C LYS A 45 0.08 7.83 8.60
N LYS A 46 1.03 8.11 7.70
CA LYS A 46 0.74 8.69 6.39
C LYS A 46 1.21 7.76 5.30
N ARG A 47 0.27 7.30 4.47
CA ARG A 47 0.60 6.56 3.24
C ARG A 47 1.05 7.53 2.14
N GLY A 48 2.02 7.06 1.37
CA GLY A 48 2.48 7.65 0.13
C GLY A 48 1.55 7.27 -1.02
N ARG A 49 2.08 7.39 -2.23
CA ARG A 49 1.39 6.98 -3.46
C ARG A 49 1.49 5.46 -3.63
N ILE A 50 0.39 4.85 -4.08
CA ILE A 50 0.37 3.47 -4.55
C ILE A 50 0.93 3.42 -5.98
N LEU A 51 1.86 2.51 -6.20
CA LEU A 51 2.54 2.30 -7.47
C LEU A 51 2.44 0.82 -7.86
N LEU A 52 2.52 0.52 -9.16
CA LEU A 52 2.69 -0.84 -9.63
C LEU A 52 4.15 -1.25 -9.44
N VAL A 53 4.38 -2.49 -9.00
CA VAL A 53 5.73 -3.05 -8.89
C VAL A 53 6.43 -2.97 -10.25
N ASN A 54 5.75 -3.41 -11.31
CA ASN A 54 6.35 -3.52 -12.65
C ASN A 54 6.55 -2.17 -13.36
N ASP A 55 6.01 -1.06 -12.83
CA ASP A 55 6.34 0.29 -13.32
C ASP A 55 7.75 0.73 -12.89
N VAL A 56 8.23 0.18 -11.77
CA VAL A 56 9.52 0.50 -11.15
C VAL A 56 10.53 -0.60 -11.41
N TRP A 57 10.14 -1.86 -11.25
CA TRP A 57 10.98 -3.04 -11.43
C TRP A 57 10.36 -3.98 -12.47
N THR A 58 10.73 -3.79 -13.73
CA THR A 58 10.04 -4.39 -14.87
C THR A 58 10.20 -5.91 -15.00
N GLU A 59 11.23 -6.48 -14.40
CA GLU A 59 11.59 -7.90 -14.51
C GLU A 59 11.07 -8.76 -13.35
N ILE A 60 10.54 -8.13 -12.29
CA ILE A 60 10.07 -8.85 -11.11
C ILE A 60 8.71 -9.50 -11.40
N SER A 61 8.60 -10.78 -11.04
CA SER A 61 7.32 -11.47 -10.99
C SER A 61 6.57 -11.12 -9.71
N THR A 62 5.27 -10.86 -9.84
CA THR A 62 4.37 -10.55 -8.73
C THR A 62 3.37 -11.70 -8.50
N PRO A 63 2.94 -11.97 -7.25
CA PRO A 63 3.31 -11.28 -6.01
C PRO A 63 4.78 -11.50 -5.61
N ILE A 64 5.35 -10.57 -4.84
CA ILE A 64 6.70 -10.69 -4.31
C ILE A 64 6.61 -11.38 -2.95
N ASP A 65 7.39 -12.43 -2.73
CA ASP A 65 7.32 -13.19 -1.46
C ASP A 65 8.24 -12.62 -0.37
N SER A 66 9.35 -11.96 -0.77
CA SER A 66 10.14 -11.16 0.17
C SER A 66 11.01 -10.14 -0.55
N VAL A 67 11.42 -9.13 0.20
CA VAL A 67 12.27 -8.04 -0.25
C VAL A 67 13.23 -7.65 0.87
N SER A 68 14.44 -7.24 0.52
CA SER A 68 15.45 -6.81 1.49
C SER A 68 16.41 -5.78 0.88
N SER A 69 16.95 -4.88 1.70
CA SER A 69 18.06 -4.00 1.28
C SER A 69 19.44 -4.57 1.62
N PHE A 70 20.39 -4.19 0.77
CA PHE A 70 21.80 -4.51 0.85
C PHE A 70 22.55 -3.19 0.87
N THR A 71 23.37 -2.97 1.89
CA THR A 71 24.17 -1.74 1.97
C THR A 71 25.27 -1.69 0.90
N ILE A 72 25.68 -2.84 0.32
CA ILE A 72 26.64 -2.84 -0.78
C ILE A 72 26.03 -2.16 -2.01
N ASN A 73 26.63 -1.02 -2.36
CA ASN A 73 26.23 -0.15 -3.47
C ASN A 73 24.82 0.42 -3.37
N SER A 74 24.17 0.31 -2.20
CA SER A 74 22.73 0.49 -2.05
C SER A 74 22.03 -0.42 -3.07
N SER A 75 21.67 -1.65 -2.69
CA SER A 75 20.94 -2.55 -3.59
C SER A 75 19.70 -3.15 -2.93
N ILE A 76 18.67 -3.50 -3.70
CA ILE A 76 17.44 -4.17 -3.21
C ILE A 76 17.37 -5.56 -3.82
N LEU A 77 17.22 -6.60 -3.00
CA LEU A 77 16.97 -7.96 -3.43
C LEU A 77 15.48 -8.26 -3.30
N PHE A 78 14.91 -8.80 -4.36
CA PHE A 78 13.56 -9.36 -4.37
C PHE A 78 13.66 -10.87 -4.53
N LYS A 79 12.79 -11.62 -3.86
CA LYS A 79 12.69 -13.08 -3.98
C LYS A 79 11.26 -13.47 -4.33
N ASN A 80 11.12 -14.46 -5.20
CA ASN A 80 9.84 -15.10 -5.51
C ASN A 80 9.98 -16.63 -5.45
N GLU A 81 9.04 -17.29 -4.76
CA GLU A 81 8.90 -18.73 -4.65
C GLU A 81 7.82 -19.20 -5.63
N SER A 82 8.22 -19.90 -6.70
CA SER A 82 7.25 -20.48 -7.62
C SER A 82 6.55 -21.67 -6.96
N GLY A 83 5.24 -21.55 -6.75
CA GLY A 83 4.38 -22.53 -6.06
C GLY A 83 4.13 -23.81 -6.84
N ASP A 84 5.13 -24.68 -6.93
CA ASP A 84 4.98 -26.14 -7.08
C ASP A 84 6.14 -26.80 -6.31
N ALA A 85 5.83 -27.45 -5.18
CA ALA A 85 6.76 -27.91 -4.16
C ALA A 85 7.86 -28.88 -4.63
N ILE A 86 7.83 -29.32 -5.89
CA ILE A 86 8.75 -30.30 -6.46
C ILE A 86 9.94 -29.61 -7.17
N ASP A 87 9.76 -28.39 -7.69
CA ASP A 87 10.81 -27.63 -8.41
C ASP A 87 10.77 -26.13 -8.07
N ALA A 88 10.56 -25.77 -6.80
CA ALA A 88 10.55 -24.38 -6.35
C ALA A 88 11.92 -23.71 -6.59
N GLN A 89 12.07 -23.05 -7.74
CA GLN A 89 13.22 -22.22 -8.03
C GLN A 89 13.01 -20.88 -7.33
N ASN A 90 13.77 -20.65 -6.25
CA ASN A 90 13.75 -19.37 -5.55
C ASN A 90 14.49 -18.34 -6.39
N THR A 91 13.79 -17.69 -7.30
CA THR A 91 14.36 -16.66 -8.15
C THR A 91 14.60 -15.39 -7.35
N PHE A 92 15.69 -14.69 -7.65
CA PHE A 92 16.00 -13.39 -7.06
C PHE A 92 16.39 -12.34 -8.10
N TRP A 93 16.14 -11.08 -7.77
CA TRP A 93 16.55 -9.92 -8.56
C TRP A 93 17.19 -8.87 -7.65
N LEU A 94 18.34 -8.36 -8.06
CA LEU A 94 19.11 -7.34 -7.37
C LEU A 94 19.11 -6.06 -8.19
N TYR A 95 18.66 -4.96 -7.59
CA TYR A 95 18.60 -3.64 -8.23
C TYR A 95 19.45 -2.61 -7.50
N GLU A 96 19.84 -1.53 -8.16
CA GLU A 96 20.43 -0.36 -7.50
C GLU A 96 19.35 0.37 -6.69
N ASP A 97 19.54 0.40 -5.38
CA ASP A 97 18.74 1.11 -4.40
C ASP A 97 19.02 2.61 -4.47
N THR A 98 18.35 3.25 -5.40
CA THR A 98 18.37 4.72 -5.48
C THR A 98 17.27 5.38 -4.64
N PHE A 99 16.43 4.62 -3.91
CA PHE A 99 15.20 4.96 -3.15
C PHE A 99 14.22 6.01 -3.71
N LYS A 100 14.60 6.66 -4.80
CA LYS A 100 13.80 7.50 -5.66
C LYS A 100 13.18 6.50 -6.60
N TYR A 101 11.91 6.14 -6.42
CA TYR A 101 11.15 5.23 -7.29
C TYR A 101 11.07 5.77 -8.73
N LYS A 102 12.20 5.81 -9.42
CA LYS A 102 12.33 6.15 -10.83
C LYS A 102 11.74 4.98 -11.58
N SER A 103 10.93 5.28 -12.59
CA SER A 103 10.44 4.24 -13.49
C SER A 103 11.63 3.53 -14.12
N LYS A 104 11.56 2.20 -14.21
CA LYS A 104 12.59 1.32 -14.79
C LYS A 104 13.94 1.40 -14.09
N GLN A 105 13.98 0.92 -12.84
CA GLN A 105 15.24 0.71 -12.12
C GLN A 105 16.14 -0.26 -12.89
N LYS A 106 17.45 -0.05 -12.80
CA LYS A 106 18.43 -0.89 -13.49
C LYS A 106 18.63 -2.19 -12.71
N LEU A 107 18.29 -3.32 -13.33
CA LEU A 107 18.65 -4.65 -12.83
C LEU A 107 20.18 -4.79 -12.84
N LEU A 108 20.75 -5.15 -11.69
CA LEU A 108 22.18 -5.40 -11.52
C LEU A 108 22.49 -6.88 -11.73
N LEU A 109 21.71 -7.76 -11.11
CA LEU A 109 21.90 -9.20 -11.12
C LEU A 109 20.55 -9.90 -10.92
N SER A 110 20.38 -11.08 -11.49
CA SER A 110 19.30 -12.01 -11.12
C SER A 110 19.83 -13.43 -11.08
N GLY A 111 19.19 -14.31 -10.32
CA GLY A 111 19.62 -15.71 -10.19
C GLY A 111 18.60 -16.57 -9.47
N SER A 112 19.01 -17.76 -9.02
CA SER A 112 18.20 -18.65 -8.19
C SER A 112 18.96 -19.10 -6.94
N VAL A 113 18.23 -19.26 -5.83
CA VAL A 113 18.76 -19.80 -4.57
C VAL A 113 18.31 -21.24 -4.38
N ASN A 114 19.27 -22.16 -4.40
CA ASN A 114 19.04 -23.56 -4.05
C ASN A 114 19.47 -23.79 -2.60
N PHE A 115 18.52 -24.21 -1.76
CA PHE A 115 18.80 -24.62 -0.39
C PHE A 115 19.15 -26.11 -0.38
N ASP A 116 20.40 -26.43 -0.12
CA ASP A 116 20.89 -27.81 0.05
C ASP A 116 20.87 -28.18 1.55
N VAL A 117 19.68 -28.16 2.17
CA VAL A 117 19.50 -28.45 3.59
C VAL A 117 18.37 -29.48 3.76
N ASP A 118 18.60 -30.49 4.59
CA ASP A 118 17.64 -31.52 4.96
C ASP A 118 17.43 -31.52 6.49
N PRO A 119 16.20 -31.32 7.01
CA PRO A 119 14.97 -31.02 6.27
C PRO A 119 15.02 -29.63 5.64
N LYS A 120 14.42 -29.50 4.45
CA LYS A 120 14.21 -28.19 3.84
C LYS A 120 13.44 -27.32 4.84
N PRO A 121 13.93 -26.11 5.19
CA PRO A 121 13.19 -25.23 6.08
C PRO A 121 11.81 -24.97 5.49
N ASN A 122 10.78 -24.96 6.34
CA ASN A 122 9.40 -24.76 5.90
C ASN A 122 9.23 -23.39 5.23
N GLU A 123 9.95 -22.37 5.72
CA GLU A 123 9.95 -21.01 5.17
C GLU A 123 11.34 -20.37 5.37
N VAL A 124 11.89 -19.75 4.33
CA VAL A 124 13.09 -18.90 4.41
C VAL A 124 12.67 -17.48 4.11
N SER A 125 12.49 -16.68 5.16
CA SER A 125 11.73 -15.43 5.07
C SER A 125 12.59 -14.19 4.82
N LEU A 126 13.93 -14.26 4.90
CA LEU A 126 14.75 -13.06 4.71
C LEU A 126 16.22 -13.36 4.38
N PHE A 127 16.84 -12.49 3.58
CA PHE A 127 18.29 -12.36 3.41
C PHE A 127 18.71 -10.93 3.79
N GLU A 128 19.55 -10.74 4.80
CA GLU A 128 20.11 -9.46 5.21
C GLU A 128 21.64 -9.58 5.21
N GLN A 129 22.36 -8.75 4.48
CA GLN A 129 23.82 -8.85 4.50
C GLN A 129 24.43 -8.25 5.77
N MET A 130 25.22 -9.04 6.50
CA MET A 130 26.12 -8.54 7.52
C MET A 130 27.48 -8.24 6.88
N LEU A 131 27.77 -6.96 6.70
CA LEU A 131 29.12 -6.50 6.38
C LEU A 131 29.99 -6.64 7.63
N THR A 132 30.72 -7.75 7.73
CA THR A 132 31.92 -7.79 8.58
C THR A 132 33.09 -7.27 7.73
N ASN A 133 34.10 -6.66 8.36
CA ASN A 133 35.28 -6.12 7.66
C ASN A 133 36.05 -7.16 6.83
N GLU A 134 35.72 -8.46 6.96
CA GLU A 134 36.50 -9.57 6.40
C GLU A 134 35.67 -10.55 5.55
N THR A 135 34.32 -10.58 5.66
CA THR A 135 33.47 -11.48 4.85
C THR A 135 32.14 -10.86 4.45
N ASN A 136 31.78 -11.02 3.16
CA ASN A 136 30.44 -10.76 2.63
C ASN A 136 29.49 -11.90 3.05
N ALA A 137 29.12 -11.94 4.33
CA ALA A 137 28.15 -12.91 4.84
C ALA A 137 26.73 -12.38 4.67
N ILE A 138 25.81 -13.23 4.19
CA ILE A 138 24.39 -12.90 4.15
C ILE A 138 23.71 -13.59 5.32
N SER A 139 23.19 -12.84 6.26
CA SER A 139 22.30 -13.35 7.29
C SER A 139 20.95 -13.78 6.69
N ALA A 140 20.37 -14.87 7.15
CA ALA A 140 19.06 -15.31 6.74
C ALA A 140 18.23 -15.73 7.95
N PHE A 141 16.94 -15.37 7.95
CA PHE A 141 16.03 -15.81 9.01
C PHE A 141 15.34 -17.10 8.57
N LEU A 142 15.52 -18.15 9.37
CA LEU A 142 14.93 -19.47 9.20
C LEU A 142 13.89 -19.67 10.29
N CYS A 143 12.67 -20.06 9.90
CA CYS A 143 11.71 -20.61 10.86
C CYS A 143 11.68 -22.13 10.74
N SER A 144 11.94 -22.81 11.85
CA SER A 144 11.78 -24.27 11.98
C SER A 144 11.19 -24.60 13.34
N GLU A 145 10.19 -25.47 13.39
CA GLU A 145 9.57 -25.96 14.64
C GLU A 145 9.09 -24.83 15.58
N ASN A 146 8.50 -23.74 15.03
CA ASN A 146 8.12 -22.53 15.76
C ASN A 146 9.28 -21.76 16.41
N SER A 147 10.51 -22.09 16.03
CA SER A 147 11.69 -21.34 16.41
C SER A 147 12.18 -20.48 15.25
N LEU A 148 12.40 -19.19 15.54
CA LEU A 148 13.00 -18.27 14.59
C LEU A 148 14.51 -18.25 14.85
N SER A 149 15.31 -18.49 13.84
CA SER A 149 16.77 -18.45 13.91
C SER A 149 17.34 -17.54 12.84
N GLN A 150 18.38 -16.77 13.15
CA GLN A 150 19.13 -15.97 12.19
C GLN A 150 20.47 -16.65 11.90
N CYS A 151 20.71 -17.04 10.66
CA CYS A 151 21.87 -17.83 10.24
C CYS A 151 22.75 -17.03 9.26
N LEU A 152 24.06 -17.10 9.39
CA LEU A 152 24.97 -16.53 8.40
C LEU A 152 25.17 -17.50 7.22
N LEU A 153 25.01 -16.99 6.01
CA LEU A 153 25.19 -17.66 4.73
C LEU A 153 26.45 -17.15 4.06
N THR A 154 27.19 -18.08 3.43
CA THR A 154 28.35 -17.73 2.62
C THR A 154 27.98 -17.87 1.14
N PRO A 155 28.11 -16.82 0.31
CA PRO A 155 27.91 -16.93 -1.12
C PRO A 155 28.98 -17.81 -1.76
N GLN A 156 28.56 -18.71 -2.64
CA GLN A 156 29.42 -19.43 -3.57
C GLN A 156 29.16 -18.91 -4.99
N TYR A 157 30.19 -18.33 -5.59
CA TYR A 157 30.11 -17.77 -6.94
C TYR A 157 30.46 -18.85 -7.96
N THR A 158 29.55 -19.14 -8.87
CA THR A 158 29.84 -19.85 -10.12
C THR A 158 29.90 -18.84 -11.27
N ASN A 159 30.33 -19.26 -12.46
CA ASN A 159 30.48 -18.35 -13.61
C ASN A 159 29.17 -17.69 -14.05
N GLU A 160 28.00 -18.23 -13.66
CA GLU A 160 26.69 -17.77 -14.13
C GLU A 160 25.67 -17.55 -13.00
N THR A 161 25.89 -18.11 -11.80
CA THR A 161 24.94 -18.04 -10.69
C THR A 161 25.63 -17.88 -9.34
N VAL A 162 24.95 -17.22 -8.40
CA VAL A 162 25.35 -17.16 -6.99
C VAL A 162 24.51 -18.18 -6.22
N VAL A 163 25.16 -19.15 -5.60
CA VAL A 163 24.52 -20.16 -4.76
C VAL A 163 24.83 -19.84 -3.31
N PHE A 164 23.81 -19.78 -2.45
CA PHE A 164 24.00 -19.61 -1.01
C PHE A 164 23.93 -20.98 -0.35
N GLN A 165 25.03 -21.40 0.28
CA GLN A 165 25.02 -22.61 1.09
C GLN A 165 24.78 -22.25 2.56
N ILE A 166 23.77 -22.86 3.15
CA ILE A 166 23.59 -22.90 4.60
C ILE A 166 24.47 -24.05 5.11
N GLY A 167 25.48 -23.74 5.93
CA GLY A 167 26.24 -24.79 6.61
C GLY A 167 25.31 -25.67 7.45
N ASN A 168 25.58 -26.97 7.52
CA ASN A 168 24.71 -27.95 8.17
C ASN A 168 24.43 -27.55 9.64
N ILE A 169 23.23 -27.02 9.90
CA ILE A 169 22.87 -26.26 11.12
C ILE A 169 22.85 -27.15 12.38
N PHE A 170 22.71 -28.47 12.20
CA PHE A 170 22.38 -29.40 13.28
C PHE A 170 23.55 -30.27 13.75
N ASN A 171 24.76 -30.09 13.22
CA ASN A 171 25.93 -30.79 13.74
C ASN A 171 26.73 -29.87 14.67
N GLU A 172 26.78 -30.22 15.96
CA GLU A 172 27.46 -29.52 17.07
C GLU A 172 28.98 -29.33 16.88
N THR A 173 29.55 -29.78 15.76
CA THR A 173 30.97 -29.68 15.43
C THR A 173 31.26 -28.59 14.40
N CYS A 174 30.59 -27.44 14.48
CA CYS A 174 31.12 -26.25 13.82
C CYS A 174 32.26 -25.67 14.65
N ASN A 175 33.48 -25.91 14.16
CA ASN A 175 34.72 -25.41 14.74
C ASN A 175 34.74 -23.88 14.60
N ASN A 176 34.43 -23.19 15.70
CA ASN A 176 34.64 -21.79 16.02
C ASN A 176 34.45 -20.74 14.90
N GLN A 177 33.41 -19.91 15.08
CA GLN A 177 33.15 -18.57 14.53
C GLN A 177 32.19 -18.40 13.33
N LEU A 178 31.90 -19.40 12.50
CA LEU A 178 31.17 -19.15 11.23
C LEU A 178 29.78 -19.79 11.05
N CYS A 179 29.27 -20.59 12.00
CA CYS A 179 28.01 -21.32 11.82
C CYS A 179 26.93 -21.08 12.89
N MET A 180 27.01 -20.03 13.70
CA MET A 180 26.02 -19.85 14.77
C MET A 180 24.76 -19.20 14.23
N CYS A 181 23.74 -20.03 13.97
CA CYS A 181 22.38 -19.54 13.90
C CYS A 181 21.97 -19.03 15.29
N MET A 182 21.71 -17.74 15.44
CA MET A 182 21.20 -17.18 16.69
C MET A 182 19.71 -17.50 16.81
N ASN A 183 19.28 -18.06 17.94
CA ASN A 183 17.86 -18.37 18.17
C ASN A 183 17.12 -17.16 18.77
N TYR A 184 16.11 -16.68 18.07
CA TYR A 184 15.29 -15.50 18.40
C TYR A 184 14.00 -15.84 19.13
N SER A 185 13.68 -17.11 19.33
CA SER A 185 12.41 -17.58 19.90
C SER A 185 12.19 -17.11 21.34
N LYS A 186 13.27 -16.71 22.03
CA LYS A 186 13.21 -16.10 23.36
C LYS A 186 12.70 -14.64 23.32
N TYR A 187 12.86 -13.96 22.19
CA TYR A 187 12.65 -12.52 22.04
C TYR A 187 11.42 -12.19 21.19
N LEU A 188 11.21 -12.96 20.13
CA LEU A 188 10.03 -12.88 19.28
C LEU A 188 9.11 -14.06 19.62
N LYS A 189 7.84 -13.75 19.89
CA LYS A 189 6.86 -14.79 20.23
C LYS A 189 6.79 -15.85 19.12
N PRO A 190 6.64 -17.14 19.45
CA PRO A 190 6.47 -18.22 18.47
C PRO A 190 5.38 -17.96 17.43
N LYS A 191 4.35 -17.16 17.75
CA LYS A 191 3.33 -16.73 16.77
C LYS A 191 3.92 -16.00 15.56
N HIS A 192 5.10 -15.41 15.67
CA HIS A 192 5.78 -14.73 14.56
C HIS A 192 6.52 -15.70 13.63
N CYS A 193 6.60 -16.99 13.94
CA CYS A 193 6.93 -17.98 12.91
C CYS A 193 5.83 -18.11 11.83
N SER A 194 4.64 -17.54 12.07
CA SER A 194 3.62 -17.32 11.03
C SER A 194 3.65 -15.90 10.45
N ALA A 195 4.65 -15.11 10.84
CA ALA A 195 4.87 -13.83 10.19
C ALA A 195 5.32 -14.12 8.76
N LEU A 196 4.70 -13.42 7.82
CA LEU A 196 5.06 -13.54 6.42
C LEU A 196 6.46 -12.98 6.21
N GLU A 197 6.82 -11.93 6.98
CA GLU A 197 8.09 -11.25 6.78
C GLU A 197 8.61 -10.50 7.99
N PHE A 198 9.90 -10.17 7.89
CA PHE A 198 10.68 -9.43 8.86
C PHE A 198 11.51 -8.38 8.14
N ASP A 199 11.60 -7.19 8.72
CA ASP A 199 12.57 -6.20 8.25
C ASP A 199 13.22 -5.46 9.42
N TYR A 200 14.47 -5.06 9.24
CA TYR A 200 15.35 -4.54 10.26
C TYR A 200 15.88 -3.16 9.87
N ILE A 201 15.81 -2.21 10.82
CA ILE A 201 16.40 -0.88 10.63
C ILE A 201 17.57 -0.67 11.57
N GLN A 202 18.73 -0.50 10.92
CA GLN A 202 20.09 -0.23 11.41
C GLN A 202 20.22 0.21 12.87
N PHE A 203 21.17 -0.44 13.55
CA PHE A 203 21.71 -0.05 14.84
C PHE A 203 22.17 1.41 14.86
N THR A 204 21.61 2.19 15.78
CA THR A 204 22.32 3.38 16.24
C THR A 204 23.61 2.98 16.97
N PRO A 205 24.60 3.88 17.15
CA PRO A 205 25.79 3.61 17.98
C PRO A 205 25.46 3.18 19.42
N PHE A 206 24.20 3.35 19.84
CA PHE A 206 23.68 3.02 21.16
C PHE A 206 22.86 1.71 21.18
N GLY A 207 22.94 0.88 20.13
CA GLY A 207 22.33 -0.45 20.12
C GLY A 207 20.81 -0.46 19.96
N HIS A 208 20.20 0.66 19.54
CA HIS A 208 18.77 0.70 19.25
C HIS A 208 18.49 0.31 17.80
N ALA A 209 17.54 -0.60 17.61
CA ALA A 209 17.05 -1.00 16.31
C ALA A 209 15.53 -1.11 16.27
N LYS A 210 14.97 -0.99 15.07
CA LYS A 210 13.55 -1.25 14.85
C LYS A 210 13.36 -2.51 14.03
N VAL A 211 12.50 -3.39 14.51
CA VAL A 211 12.11 -4.60 13.79
C VAL A 211 10.65 -4.47 13.37
N TYR A 212 10.40 -4.65 12.09
CA TYR A 212 9.09 -4.70 11.50
C TYR A 212 8.73 -6.16 11.26
N VAL A 213 7.54 -6.56 11.71
CA VAL A 213 7.05 -7.92 11.54
C VAL A 213 5.66 -7.84 10.91
N SER A 214 5.45 -8.51 9.79
CA SER A 214 4.15 -8.60 9.15
C SER A 214 3.46 -9.92 9.48
N GLU A 215 2.21 -9.83 9.95
CA GLU A 215 1.23 -10.89 9.72
C GLU A 215 0.33 -10.40 8.58
N ARG A 216 -0.39 -11.32 7.91
CA ARG A 216 -1.20 -11.03 6.69
C ARG A 216 -1.98 -9.71 6.70
N HIS A 217 -2.49 -9.28 7.87
CA HIS A 217 -3.28 -8.05 8.02
C HIS A 217 -2.76 -7.06 9.07
N SER A 218 -1.60 -7.32 9.68
CA SER A 218 -1.07 -6.51 10.79
C SER A 218 0.42 -6.26 10.61
N LEU A 219 0.83 -5.02 10.87
CA LEU A 219 2.23 -4.63 10.94
C LEU A 219 2.60 -4.36 12.41
N PHE A 220 3.55 -5.11 12.93
CA PHE A 220 4.10 -4.94 14.28
C PHE A 220 5.45 -4.22 14.20
N VAL A 221 5.67 -3.27 15.11
CA VAL A 221 6.90 -2.51 15.21
C VAL A 221 7.48 -2.72 16.60
N TYR A 222 8.69 -3.25 16.65
CA TYR A 222 9.43 -3.52 17.87
C TYR A 222 10.63 -2.58 17.98
N ASN A 223 10.95 -2.19 19.19
CA ASN A 223 12.26 -1.63 19.52
C ASN A 223 13.11 -2.73 20.14
N TRP A 224 14.33 -2.85 19.64
CA TRP A 224 15.40 -3.65 20.22
C TRP A 224 16.43 -2.72 20.83
N THR A 225 16.86 -3.01 22.06
CA THR A 225 18.05 -2.42 22.69
C THR A 225 19.12 -3.47 23.01
N GLU A 226 20.29 -3.36 22.39
CA GLU A 226 21.43 -4.26 22.60
C GLU A 226 22.08 -4.10 23.99
N ALA A 227 21.99 -2.90 24.59
CA ALA A 227 22.65 -2.55 25.85
C ALA A 227 22.33 -3.46 27.05
N ASN A 228 21.23 -4.22 27.00
CA ASN A 228 20.83 -5.19 28.03
C ASN A 228 20.55 -6.60 27.44
N GLU A 229 21.12 -6.89 26.28
CA GLU A 229 21.11 -8.18 25.58
C GLU A 229 19.75 -8.87 25.31
N THR A 230 18.57 -8.33 25.65
CA THR A 230 17.35 -9.18 25.61
C THR A 230 15.98 -8.49 25.51
N THR A 231 15.87 -7.16 25.59
CA THR A 231 14.55 -6.53 25.65
C THR A 231 14.05 -6.10 24.27
N VAL A 232 13.24 -6.96 23.67
CA VAL A 232 12.38 -6.62 22.53
C VAL A 232 11.05 -6.12 23.07
N THR A 233 10.71 -4.88 22.75
CA THR A 233 9.47 -4.24 23.22
C THR A 233 8.56 -3.92 22.04
N LEU A 234 7.30 -4.37 22.09
CA LEU A 234 6.31 -3.99 21.10
C LEU A 234 5.98 -2.51 21.29
N VAL A 235 6.32 -1.69 20.31
CA VAL A 235 6.08 -0.24 20.34
C VAL A 235 4.75 0.08 19.69
N LYS A 236 4.45 -0.59 18.58
CA LYS A 236 3.27 -0.29 17.77
C LYS A 236 2.73 -1.53 17.12
N GLN A 237 1.40 -1.63 17.10
CA GLN A 237 0.67 -2.55 16.25
C GLN A 237 -0.23 -1.72 15.34
N LEU A 238 -0.17 -1.98 14.04
CA LEU A 238 -0.90 -1.25 13.01
C LEU A 238 -1.78 -2.23 12.23
N SER A 239 -3.04 -1.88 12.04
CA SER A 239 -3.92 -2.62 11.14
C SER A 239 -3.70 -2.17 9.70
N LEU A 240 -3.43 -3.11 8.78
CA LEU A 240 -3.20 -2.74 7.38
C LEU A 240 -4.41 -2.01 6.78
N LYS A 241 -5.61 -2.50 7.09
CA LYS A 241 -6.86 -1.95 6.57
C LYS A 241 -7.14 -0.52 7.00
N TYR A 242 -6.86 -0.19 8.24
CA TYR A 242 -7.28 1.09 8.83
C TYR A 242 -6.12 2.07 8.99
N ASP A 243 -4.96 1.61 9.47
CA ASP A 243 -3.83 2.50 9.71
C ASP A 243 -2.98 2.73 8.45
N VAL A 244 -2.83 1.73 7.58
CA VAL A 244 -1.95 1.80 6.40
C VAL A 244 -2.71 2.22 5.15
N TYR A 245 -3.76 1.48 4.78
CA TYR A 245 -4.54 1.75 3.57
C TYR A 245 -5.67 2.77 3.77
N ASP A 246 -6.03 3.06 5.03
CA ASP A 246 -7.07 4.01 5.39
C ASP A 246 -8.43 3.74 4.69
N CYS A 247 -8.86 2.48 4.70
CA CYS A 247 -10.12 2.08 4.08
C CYS A 247 -11.35 2.63 4.83
N GLY A 248 -11.18 3.07 6.09
CA GLY A 248 -12.24 3.58 6.94
C GLY A 248 -12.64 5.03 6.69
N LEU A 249 -11.69 5.93 6.41
CA LEU A 249 -12.01 7.36 6.19
C LEU A 249 -12.87 7.57 4.94
N ARG A 250 -12.68 6.78 3.88
CA ARG A 250 -13.47 6.91 2.65
C ARG A 250 -14.93 6.58 2.83
N LEU A 251 -15.25 5.57 3.65
CA LEU A 251 -16.63 5.27 3.99
C LEU A 251 -17.28 6.47 4.71
N LYS A 252 -16.56 7.10 5.63
CA LYS A 252 -17.03 8.31 6.32
C LYS A 252 -17.27 9.47 5.34
N TYR A 253 -16.35 9.71 4.39
CA TYR A 253 -16.54 10.75 3.37
C TYR A 253 -17.70 10.45 2.42
N ARG A 254 -17.92 9.18 2.04
CA ARG A 254 -19.09 8.79 1.22
C ARG A 254 -20.38 9.03 1.97
N ILE A 255 -20.45 8.62 3.24
CA ILE A 255 -21.61 8.88 4.09
C ILE A 255 -21.84 10.39 4.22
N LEU A 256 -20.79 11.18 4.44
CA LEU A 256 -20.88 12.64 4.50
C LEU A 256 -21.39 13.25 3.19
N LEU A 257 -20.88 12.81 2.03
CA LEU A 257 -21.34 13.28 0.72
C LEU A 257 -22.81 12.94 0.45
N VAL A 258 -23.24 11.74 0.81
CA VAL A 258 -24.65 11.32 0.69
C VAL A 258 -25.53 12.19 1.58
N ILE A 259 -25.11 12.46 2.83
CA ILE A 259 -25.84 13.35 3.74
C ILE A 259 -25.95 14.76 3.14
N LEU A 260 -24.86 15.31 2.61
CA LEU A 260 -24.86 16.63 1.98
C LEU A 260 -25.75 16.69 0.73
N PHE A 261 -25.77 15.63 -0.07
CA PHE A 261 -26.63 15.53 -1.26
C PHE A 261 -28.12 15.47 -0.88
N ILE A 262 -28.48 14.66 0.12
CA ILE A 262 -29.85 14.61 0.66
C ILE A 262 -30.26 15.97 1.22
N ALA A 263 -29.38 16.63 1.98
CA ALA A 263 -29.65 17.97 2.50
C ALA A 263 -29.89 19.00 1.38
N ALA A 264 -29.11 18.93 0.29
CA ALA A 264 -29.30 19.80 -0.87
C ALA A 264 -30.66 19.58 -1.55
N ILE A 265 -31.10 18.33 -1.71
CA ILE A 265 -32.43 18.00 -2.26
C ILE A 265 -33.53 18.61 -1.39
N VAL A 266 -33.47 18.41 -0.07
CA VAL A 266 -34.48 18.95 0.87
C VAL A 266 -34.55 20.48 0.79
N ILE A 267 -33.40 21.16 0.66
CA ILE A 267 -33.36 22.63 0.49
C ILE A 267 -33.99 23.05 -0.83
N ILE A 268 -33.71 22.35 -1.93
CA ILE A 268 -34.30 22.64 -3.24
C ILE A 268 -35.82 22.46 -3.18
N ASP A 269 -36.31 21.37 -2.59
CA ASP A 269 -37.74 21.11 -2.44
C ASP A 269 -38.43 22.20 -1.61
N LEU A 270 -37.80 22.64 -0.51
CA LEU A 270 -38.28 23.77 0.29
C LEU A 270 -38.34 25.07 -0.51
N LEU A 271 -37.31 25.37 -1.31
CA LEU A 271 -37.27 26.56 -2.16
C LEU A 271 -38.35 26.53 -3.24
N VAL A 272 -38.58 25.37 -3.87
CA VAL A 272 -39.65 25.17 -4.85
C VAL A 272 -41.02 25.36 -4.19
N CYS A 273 -41.23 24.82 -2.99
CA CYS A 273 -42.48 25.00 -2.26
C CYS A 273 -42.72 26.48 -1.92
N LEU A 274 -41.70 27.19 -1.42
CA LEU A 274 -41.78 28.62 -1.14
C LEU A 274 -42.07 29.44 -2.41
N TYR A 275 -41.45 29.08 -3.53
CA TYR A 275 -41.70 29.71 -4.83
C TYR A 275 -43.15 29.51 -5.29
N LEU A 276 -43.69 28.29 -5.19
CA LEU A 276 -45.07 27.98 -5.56
C LEU A 276 -46.08 28.69 -4.66
N VAL A 277 -45.84 28.75 -3.35
CA VAL A 277 -46.67 29.50 -2.41
C VAL A 277 -46.67 30.99 -2.78
N LYS A 278 -45.49 31.57 -3.00
CA LYS A 278 -45.35 32.98 -3.40
C LYS A 278 -46.11 33.27 -4.69
N LYS A 279 -45.98 32.41 -5.71
CA LYS A 279 -46.70 32.53 -6.98
C LYS A 279 -48.22 32.49 -6.79
N ARG A 280 -48.72 31.63 -5.89
CA ARG A 280 -50.16 31.53 -5.60
C ARG A 280 -50.70 32.72 -4.80
N THR A 281 -49.87 33.33 -3.96
CA THR A 281 -50.25 34.48 -3.13
C THR A 281 -50.12 35.82 -3.84
N GLN A 282 -49.42 35.90 -4.98
CA GLN A 282 -49.54 37.07 -5.83
C GLN A 282 -50.91 36.99 -6.51
N PRO A 283 -51.88 37.85 -6.14
CA PRO A 283 -53.07 37.98 -6.97
C PRO A 283 -52.57 38.34 -8.36
N GLU A 284 -52.91 37.53 -9.37
CA GLU A 284 -52.84 38.02 -10.73
C GLU A 284 -53.68 39.30 -10.73
N ASP A 285 -53.08 40.43 -11.15
CA ASP A 285 -53.76 41.70 -11.37
C ASP A 285 -54.75 41.55 -12.54
N ILE A 286 -55.76 40.67 -12.37
CA ILE A 286 -56.85 40.42 -13.31
C ILE A 286 -57.69 41.70 -13.50
N GLU A 287 -57.57 42.69 -12.61
CA GLU A 287 -58.25 43.98 -12.75
C GLU A 287 -57.70 44.86 -13.89
N THR A 288 -56.49 44.62 -14.41
CA THR A 288 -55.97 45.44 -15.54
C THR A 288 -56.38 44.97 -16.93
N GLU A 289 -56.79 43.70 -17.10
CA GLU A 289 -57.23 43.20 -18.41
C GLU A 289 -58.74 43.39 -18.65
N ILE A 290 -59.54 43.48 -17.58
CA ILE A 290 -60.98 43.80 -17.68
C ILE A 290 -61.20 45.29 -18.04
N CYS A 291 -60.31 46.20 -17.64
CA CYS A 291 -60.42 47.62 -18.02
C CYS A 291 -59.95 47.90 -19.46
N ALA A 292 -59.04 47.08 -20.02
CA ALA A 292 -58.61 47.23 -21.41
C ALA A 292 -59.69 46.75 -22.41
N ALA A 293 -60.43 45.68 -22.08
CA ALA A 293 -61.50 45.14 -22.93
C ALA A 293 -62.74 46.05 -23.00
N VAL A 294 -63.10 46.76 -21.92
CA VAL A 294 -64.26 47.67 -21.90
C VAL A 294 -64.00 48.99 -22.66
N SER A 295 -62.75 49.35 -22.93
CA SER A 295 -62.41 50.56 -23.71
C SER A 295 -62.49 50.38 -25.23
N LYS A 296 -62.62 49.14 -25.74
CA LYS A 296 -62.62 48.85 -27.19
C LYS A 296 -64.01 48.70 -27.82
N GLU A 297 -65.09 48.65 -27.03
CA GLU A 297 -66.48 48.57 -27.54
C GLU A 297 -67.24 49.92 -27.53
N SER A 298 -66.62 51.01 -27.06
CA SER A 298 -67.27 52.34 -26.98
C SER A 298 -66.79 53.34 -28.06
N GLY A 299 -66.04 52.87 -29.06
CA GLY A 299 -65.29 53.73 -29.99
C GLY A 299 -65.81 53.83 -31.43
N ASP A 300 -66.72 52.97 -31.88
CA ASP A 300 -67.10 52.89 -33.30
C ASP A 300 -68.62 52.96 -33.49
N ASN A 301 -69.19 54.16 -33.34
CA ASN A 301 -70.51 54.50 -33.89
C ASN A 301 -70.69 56.02 -33.93
N LEU A 302 -69.92 56.73 -34.77
CA LEU A 302 -70.35 58.02 -35.31
C LEU A 302 -69.53 58.41 -36.56
N SER A 303 -70.23 58.95 -37.56
CA SER A 303 -69.81 59.46 -38.89
C SER A 303 -69.85 58.41 -40.03
N SER A 304 -70.94 58.30 -40.79
CA SER A 304 -71.57 59.24 -41.75
C SER A 304 -70.98 59.18 -43.17
N ASN A 305 -71.74 58.56 -44.07
CA ASN A 305 -72.06 58.98 -45.45
C ASN A 305 -71.12 59.97 -46.16
N THR A 306 -70.54 59.54 -47.29
CA THR A 306 -70.53 60.23 -48.60
C THR A 306 -69.85 59.29 -49.62
N ALA A 307 -70.57 58.68 -50.57
CA ALA A 307 -71.01 59.21 -51.88
C ALA A 307 -69.96 59.06 -53.00
N ALA A 308 -70.51 58.80 -54.20
CA ALA A 308 -69.91 58.77 -55.56
C ALA A 308 -69.26 57.44 -55.98
N ALA A 309 -69.82 56.64 -56.91
CA ALA A 309 -70.27 56.87 -58.29
C ALA A 309 -69.21 56.46 -59.34
N ASN A 310 -69.73 55.90 -60.45
CA ASN A 310 -69.13 55.63 -61.76
C ASN A 310 -68.41 54.27 -61.91
N SER A 311 -69.01 53.28 -62.56
CA SER A 311 -69.28 53.09 -64.02
C SER A 311 -68.04 52.70 -64.81
N PHE A 312 -67.91 51.42 -65.19
CA PHE A 312 -68.17 50.88 -66.53
C PHE A 312 -67.97 49.35 -66.51
#